data_AF-A0A3L7UIG3-F1
#
_entry.id   AF-A0A3L7UIG3-F1
#
_cell.length_a   1.000
_cell.length_b   1.000
_cell.length_c   1.000
_cell.angle_alpha   90.00
_cell.angle_beta   90.00
_cell.angle_gamma   90.00
#
_symmetry.space_group_name_H-M   'P 1'
#
loop_
_entity.id
_entity.type
_entity.pdbx_description
1 polymer ?
#
loop_
_entity_poly.entity_id
_entity_poly.type
_entity_poly.pdbx_seq_one_letter_code
_entity_poly.pdbx_strand_id
1 'polypeptide(L)'
;MFAHLPWWLILTVAVVVTELTAHPSIGVIVLCFKFGWNDFRTAHWLRRRDPNRRRGAVCSWFYLSSGLWRVCSWSFALMFIAIIFFVATEPPQARPANRPNADPDLPPEVMTCMAMWMGSFVVATLLTLLSVCFAWRRPVKVWISRSVSESRRLNEWPPRPAPRLRPDPNLLNCWMVSSGAGLFVLLFIIGVAALMASFDAAKPLGPAGNNQWADVVFGVIVGVFVPIGSAFLILVFGGMTFKRIGAGSPTECWPANEPTTELGSSD
;
A
#
# COMPACT_ATOMS: atom_id res chain seq x y z
N MET A 1 4.60 -13.43 21.95
CA MET A 1 3.27 -13.20 22.57
C MET A 1 2.27 -12.41 21.72
N PHE A 2 2.65 -11.35 20.99
CA PHE A 2 1.71 -10.48 20.25
C PHE A 2 0.91 -11.08 19.06
N ALA A 3 1.01 -12.39 18.78
CA ALA A 3 0.30 -12.99 17.64
C ALA A 3 -1.21 -13.14 17.91
N HIS A 4 -1.59 -13.22 19.18
CA HIS A 4 -2.96 -13.40 19.64
C HIS A 4 -3.47 -12.18 20.43
N LEU A 5 -2.94 -10.98 20.17
CA LEU A 5 -3.56 -9.77 20.70
C LEU A 5 -5.02 -9.78 20.23
N PRO A 6 -5.99 -9.91 21.15
CA PRO A 6 -7.39 -10.01 20.78
C PRO A 6 -7.84 -8.67 20.21
N TRP A 7 -8.80 -8.71 19.29
CA TRP A 7 -9.29 -7.51 18.61
C TRP A 7 -9.82 -6.46 19.59
N TRP A 8 -10.48 -6.90 20.66
CA TRP A 8 -11.00 -5.99 21.68
C TRP A 8 -9.90 -5.14 22.32
N LEU A 9 -8.73 -5.72 22.62
CA LEU A 9 -7.64 -4.98 23.26
C LEU A 9 -7.08 -3.89 22.34
N ILE A 10 -6.99 -4.16 21.04
CA ILE A 10 -6.53 -3.18 20.05
C ILE A 10 -7.55 -2.06 19.89
N LEU A 11 -8.83 -2.41 19.89
CA LEU A 11 -9.91 -1.43 19.87
C LEU A 11 -9.87 -0.56 21.13
N THR A 12 -9.68 -1.15 22.30
CA THR A 12 -9.50 -0.40 23.56
C THR A 12 -8.30 0.54 23.47
N VAL A 13 -7.15 0.08 22.98
CA VAL A 13 -5.97 0.95 22.80
C VAL A 13 -6.26 2.07 21.81
N ALA A 14 -6.92 1.80 20.68
CA ALA A 14 -7.27 2.81 19.68
C ALA A 14 -8.22 3.88 20.26
N VAL A 15 -9.21 3.48 21.06
CA VAL A 15 -10.12 4.40 21.78
C VAL A 15 -9.35 5.22 22.80
N VAL A 16 -8.57 4.59 23.68
CA VAL A 16 -7.78 5.29 24.71
C VAL A 16 -6.81 6.30 24.09
N VAL A 17 -6.14 5.94 23.00
CA VAL A 17 -5.24 6.86 22.28
C VAL A 17 -6.03 8.02 21.67
N THR A 18 -7.18 7.75 21.05
CA THR A 18 -8.03 8.79 20.46
C THR A 18 -8.52 9.79 21.49
N GLU A 19 -9.00 9.31 22.63
CA GLU A 19 -9.45 10.15 23.75
C GLU A 19 -8.29 10.97 24.34
N LEU A 20 -7.12 10.35 24.51
CA LEU A 20 -5.95 11.02 25.08
C LEU A 20 -5.37 12.10 24.15
N THR A 21 -5.43 11.88 22.83
CA THR A 21 -4.87 12.82 21.84
C THR A 21 -5.91 13.79 21.28
N ALA A 22 -7.20 13.62 21.59
CA ALA A 22 -8.31 14.33 20.94
C ALA A 22 -8.25 14.30 19.40
N HIS A 23 -7.66 13.25 18.83
CA HIS A 23 -7.42 13.11 17.39
C HIS A 23 -7.85 11.72 16.89
N PRO A 24 -9.03 11.58 16.26
CA PRO A 24 -9.57 10.28 15.84
C PRO A 24 -8.72 9.59 14.76
N SER A 25 -7.93 10.34 14.02
CA SER A 25 -7.00 9.80 13.01
C SER A 25 -5.97 8.84 13.60
N ILE A 26 -5.49 9.10 14.82
CA ILE A 26 -4.48 8.25 15.46
C ILE A 26 -5.08 6.89 15.85
N GLY A 27 -6.32 6.84 16.33
CA GLY A 27 -7.03 5.59 16.59
C GLY A 27 -7.19 4.74 15.33
N VAL A 28 -7.56 5.36 14.22
CA VAL A 28 -7.67 4.68 12.92
C VAL A 28 -6.31 4.14 12.48
N ILE A 29 -5.23 4.90 12.63
CA ILE A 29 -3.87 4.44 12.30
C ILE A 29 -3.51 3.19 13.11
N VAL A 30 -3.78 3.17 14.43
CA VAL A 30 -3.52 2.00 15.29
C VAL A 30 -4.32 0.79 14.84
N LEU A 31 -5.59 0.97 14.50
CA LEU A 31 -6.46 -0.09 13.99
C LEU A 31 -5.95 -0.63 12.64
N CYS A 32 -5.61 0.24 11.70
CA CYS A 32 -5.10 -0.13 10.39
C CYS A 32 -3.77 -0.87 10.50
N PHE A 33 -2.89 -0.43 11.40
CA PHE A 33 -1.57 -1.03 11.62
C PHE A 33 -1.64 -2.51 12.03
N LYS A 34 -2.71 -2.91 12.74
CA LYS A 34 -2.96 -4.32 13.09
C LYS A 34 -3.05 -5.22 11.85
N PHE A 35 -3.63 -4.74 10.75
CA PHE A 35 -3.76 -5.54 9.52
C PHE A 35 -2.41 -5.83 8.86
N GLY A 36 -1.45 -4.89 8.94
CA GLY A 36 -0.08 -5.08 8.42
C GLY A 36 0.89 -5.78 9.38
N TRP A 37 0.53 -5.87 10.67
CA TRP A 37 1.44 -6.32 11.73
C TRP A 37 2.02 -7.72 11.51
N ASN A 38 1.22 -8.65 10.99
CA ASN A 38 1.71 -10.01 10.74
C ASN A 38 2.82 -10.02 9.68
N ASP A 39 2.69 -9.20 8.63
CA ASP A 39 3.69 -9.13 7.57
C ASP A 39 4.97 -8.42 8.05
N PHE A 40 4.86 -7.39 8.89
CA PHE A 40 6.02 -6.74 9.52
C PHE A 40 6.82 -7.71 10.40
N ARG A 41 6.11 -8.56 11.17
CA ARG A 41 6.77 -9.61 11.96
C ARG A 41 7.43 -10.67 11.09
N THR A 42 6.82 -11.02 9.96
CA THR A 42 7.41 -11.95 8.99
C THR A 42 8.63 -11.34 8.31
N ALA A 43 8.58 -10.07 7.91
CA ALA A 43 9.73 -9.33 7.39
C ALA A 43 10.90 -9.36 8.39
N HIS A 44 10.62 -8.98 9.64
CA HIS A 44 11.63 -8.94 10.68
C HIS A 44 12.20 -10.33 11.02
N TRP A 45 11.36 -11.37 11.07
CA TRP A 45 11.81 -12.75 11.28
C TRP A 45 12.71 -13.23 10.14
N LEU A 46 12.31 -13.02 8.88
CA LEU A 46 13.13 -13.38 7.71
C LEU A 46 14.49 -12.70 7.74
N ARG A 47 14.54 -11.41 8.10
CA ARG A 47 15.80 -10.66 8.20
C ARG A 47 16.76 -11.25 9.24
N ARG A 48 16.23 -11.86 10.31
CA ARG A 48 17.05 -12.45 11.39
C ARG A 48 17.36 -13.93 11.19
N ARG A 49 16.44 -14.70 10.61
CA ARG A 49 16.53 -16.16 10.57
C ARG A 49 17.18 -16.70 9.30
N ASP A 50 17.18 -15.95 8.22
CA ASP A 50 17.77 -16.38 6.96
C ASP A 50 19.31 -16.45 7.04
N PRO A 51 19.93 -17.62 6.82
CA PRO A 51 21.39 -17.76 6.77
C PRO A 51 22.04 -16.83 5.76
N ASN A 52 21.36 -16.60 4.63
CA ASN A 52 21.81 -15.66 3.61
C ASN A 52 21.24 -14.26 3.91
N ARG A 53 22.05 -13.42 4.57
CA ARG A 53 21.67 -12.04 4.95
C ARG A 53 21.16 -11.21 3.77
N ARG A 54 21.67 -11.45 2.56
CA ARG A 54 21.24 -10.70 1.37
C ARG A 54 19.83 -11.08 0.93
N ARG A 55 19.51 -12.38 0.94
CA ARG A 55 18.17 -12.93 0.63
C ARG A 55 17.16 -12.51 1.69
N GLY A 56 17.50 -12.68 2.97
CA GLY A 56 16.65 -12.28 4.08
C GLY A 56 16.29 -10.81 4.05
N ALA A 57 17.25 -9.93 3.72
CA ALA A 57 16.99 -8.50 3.57
C ALA A 57 16.02 -8.19 2.42
N VAL A 58 16.23 -8.76 1.23
CA VAL A 58 15.33 -8.55 0.07
C VAL A 58 13.92 -9.02 0.41
N CYS A 59 13.77 -10.26 0.89
CA CYS A 59 12.46 -10.81 1.26
C CYS A 59 11.80 -9.97 2.37
N SER A 60 12.58 -9.46 3.33
CA SER A 60 12.04 -8.59 4.38
C SER A 60 11.47 -7.28 3.85
N TRP A 61 12.10 -6.66 2.85
CA TRP A 61 11.59 -5.44 2.22
C TRP A 61 10.26 -5.69 1.49
N PHE A 62 10.14 -6.82 0.78
CA PHE A 62 8.88 -7.20 0.16
C PHE A 62 7.75 -7.42 1.16
N TYR A 63 8.00 -8.13 2.27
CA TYR A 63 6.98 -8.30 3.32
C TYR A 63 6.63 -6.99 4.03
N LEU A 64 7.61 -6.10 4.24
CA LEU A 64 7.38 -4.78 4.79
C LEU A 64 6.48 -3.94 3.88
N SER A 65 6.80 -3.91 2.59
CA SER A 65 5.99 -3.20 1.60
C SER A 65 4.58 -3.81 1.47
N SER A 66 4.46 -5.14 1.53
CA SER A 66 3.18 -5.85 1.55
C SER A 66 2.31 -5.49 2.76
N GLY A 67 2.91 -5.42 3.95
CA GLY A 67 2.21 -4.98 5.16
C GLY A 67 1.70 -3.55 5.04
N LEU A 68 2.52 -2.62 4.54
CA LEU A 68 2.11 -1.22 4.34
C LEU A 68 0.99 -1.06 3.32
N TRP A 69 1.04 -1.81 2.22
CA TRP A 69 -0.04 -1.81 1.24
C TRP A 69 -1.37 -2.26 1.86
N ARG A 70 -1.37 -3.29 2.71
CA ARG A 70 -2.59 -3.70 3.43
C ARG A 70 -3.10 -2.62 4.36
N VAL A 71 -2.21 -1.96 5.11
CA VAL A 71 -2.58 -0.83 6.00
C VAL A 71 -3.23 0.28 5.18
N CYS A 72 -2.63 0.64 4.04
CA CYS A 72 -3.14 1.67 3.13
C CYS A 72 -4.51 1.31 2.53
N SER A 73 -4.70 0.06 2.08
CA SER A 73 -5.98 -0.42 1.55
C SER A 73 -7.09 -0.42 2.61
N TRP A 74 -6.79 -0.84 3.84
CA TRP A 74 -7.77 -0.78 4.93
C TRP A 74 -8.10 0.66 5.33
N SER A 75 -7.10 1.55 5.38
CA SER A 75 -7.32 2.97 5.63
C SER A 75 -8.22 3.59 4.56
N PHE A 76 -8.01 3.25 3.28
CA PHE A 76 -8.87 3.70 2.18
C PHE A 76 -10.32 3.22 2.36
N ALA A 77 -10.49 1.93 2.65
CA ALA A 77 -11.82 1.34 2.83
C ALA A 77 -12.57 1.99 4.01
N LEU A 78 -11.90 2.21 5.14
CA LEU A 78 -12.50 2.87 6.30
C LEU A 78 -12.87 4.32 6.03
N MET A 79 -12.02 5.07 5.30
CA MET A 79 -12.34 6.43 4.86
C MET A 79 -13.61 6.44 3.99
N PHE A 80 -13.72 5.51 3.03
CA PHE A 80 -14.88 5.41 2.16
C PHE A 80 -16.16 5.08 2.94
N ILE A 81 -16.08 4.14 3.89
CA ILE A 81 -17.20 3.80 4.78
C ILE A 81 -17.63 5.01 5.62
N ALA A 82 -16.67 5.76 6.16
CA ALA A 82 -16.95 6.95 6.96
C ALA A 82 -17.66 8.04 6.14
N ILE A 83 -17.21 8.29 4.90
CA ILE A 83 -17.86 9.24 3.99
C ILE A 83 -19.29 8.80 3.65
N ILE A 84 -19.51 7.52 3.31
CA ILE A 84 -20.84 6.98 3.02
C ILE A 84 -21.76 7.13 4.23
N PHE A 85 -21.27 6.78 5.43
CA PHE A 85 -22.03 6.90 6.66
C PHE A 85 -22.39 8.36 6.96
N PHE A 86 -21.45 9.29 6.78
CA PHE A 86 -21.69 10.72 6.94
C PHE A 86 -22.78 11.22 5.99
N VAL A 87 -22.66 10.92 4.69
CA VAL A 87 -23.66 11.31 3.67
C VAL A 87 -25.02 10.68 3.93
N ALA A 88 -25.07 9.44 4.44
CA ALA A 88 -26.33 8.73 4.71
C ALA A 88 -27.02 9.19 6.00
N THR A 89 -26.29 9.76 6.96
CA THR A 89 -26.82 10.17 8.27
C THR A 89 -27.13 11.67 8.35
N GLU A 90 -26.63 12.49 7.43
CA GLU A 90 -27.03 13.89 7.33
C GLU A 90 -28.54 14.00 7.06
N PRO A 91 -29.35 14.53 8.00
CA PRO A 91 -30.78 14.69 7.77
C PRO A 91 -30.99 15.73 6.64
N PRO A 92 -31.85 15.45 5.64
CA PRO A 92 -32.09 16.34 4.49
C PRO A 92 -32.49 17.78 4.86
N GLN A 93 -32.96 18.01 6.09
CA GLN A 93 -33.52 19.28 6.55
C GLN A 93 -32.49 20.30 7.08
N ALA A 94 -31.21 19.94 7.23
CA ALA A 94 -30.21 20.85 7.78
C ALA A 94 -29.44 21.69 6.73
N ARG A 95 -29.75 21.56 5.43
CA ARG A 95 -29.18 22.44 4.40
C ARG A 95 -30.05 23.70 4.30
N PRO A 96 -29.65 24.86 4.89
CA PRO A 96 -30.39 26.09 4.71
C PRO A 96 -30.45 26.42 3.21
N ALA A 97 -31.66 26.44 2.66
CA ALA A 97 -31.94 26.69 1.24
C ALA A 97 -31.44 28.06 0.72
N ASN A 98 -30.86 28.89 1.60
CA ASN A 98 -30.52 30.28 1.37
C ASN A 98 -29.02 30.60 1.52
N ARG A 99 -28.12 29.64 1.28
CA ARG A 99 -26.70 29.96 1.04
C ARG A 99 -26.39 29.90 -0.47
N PRO A 100 -26.74 30.93 -1.26
CA PRO A 100 -26.58 30.93 -2.71
C PRO A 100 -25.12 30.87 -3.19
N ASN A 101 -24.11 31.01 -2.33
CA ASN A 101 -22.69 30.96 -2.70
C ASN A 101 -21.81 30.39 -1.58
N ALA A 102 -22.29 29.41 -0.78
CA ALA A 102 -21.35 28.72 0.08
C ALA A 102 -20.45 27.86 -0.81
N ASP A 103 -19.19 28.28 -0.95
CA ASP A 103 -18.17 27.44 -1.56
C ASP A 103 -18.27 26.04 -0.93
N PRO A 104 -18.16 24.97 -1.73
CA PRO A 104 -18.12 23.60 -1.24
C PRO A 104 -16.78 23.38 -0.53
N ASP A 105 -16.59 24.07 0.60
CA ASP A 105 -15.44 23.90 1.47
C ASP A 105 -15.56 22.50 2.07
N LEU A 106 -14.71 21.60 1.56
CA LEU A 106 -14.49 20.31 2.20
C LEU A 106 -14.08 20.57 3.65
N PRO A 107 -14.70 19.90 4.63
CA PRO A 107 -14.28 20.02 6.02
C PRO A 107 -12.77 19.81 6.11
N PRO A 108 -12.02 20.64 6.86
CA PRO A 108 -10.57 20.53 6.96
C PRO A 108 -10.12 19.13 7.42
N GLU A 109 -10.96 18.41 8.15
CA GLU A 109 -10.79 17.02 8.56
C GLU A 109 -10.71 16.06 7.36
N VAL A 110 -11.54 16.27 6.34
CA VAL A 110 -11.55 15.44 5.12
C VAL A 110 -10.27 15.69 4.33
N MET A 111 -9.87 16.95 4.18
CA MET A 111 -8.66 17.32 3.46
C MET A 111 -7.40 16.74 4.12
N THR A 112 -7.30 16.82 5.45
CA THR A 112 -6.18 16.22 6.20
C THR A 112 -6.16 14.71 6.09
N CYS A 113 -7.31 14.03 6.15
CA CYS A 113 -7.40 12.58 5.93
C CYS A 113 -6.96 12.17 4.53
N MET A 114 -7.40 12.89 3.49
CA MET A 114 -6.98 12.66 2.11
C MET A 114 -5.46 12.86 1.96
N ALA A 115 -4.90 13.94 2.51
CA ALA A 115 -3.47 14.21 2.45
C ALA A 115 -2.64 13.11 3.14
N MET A 116 -3.04 12.67 4.34
CA MET A 116 -2.39 11.57 5.06
C MET A 116 -2.46 10.25 4.28
N TRP A 117 -3.61 9.96 3.67
CA TRP A 117 -3.81 8.79 2.84
C TRP A 117 -2.89 8.80 1.61
N MET A 118 -2.85 9.91 0.88
CA MET A 118 -1.96 10.09 -0.27
C MET A 118 -0.48 9.94 0.13
N GLY A 119 -0.06 10.59 1.23
CA GLY A 119 1.29 10.45 1.76
C GLY A 119 1.65 9.00 2.09
N SER A 120 0.72 8.25 2.69
CA SER A 120 0.92 6.83 3.02
C SER A 120 1.10 5.98 1.77
N PHE A 121 0.33 6.23 0.71
CA PHE A 121 0.48 5.54 -0.58
C PHE A 121 1.81 5.86 -1.27
N VAL A 122 2.28 7.11 -1.19
CA VAL A 122 3.59 7.51 -1.72
C VAL A 122 4.69 6.73 -1.00
N VAL A 123 4.66 6.68 0.33
CA VAL A 123 5.64 5.92 1.13
C VAL A 123 5.57 4.41 0.81
N ALA A 124 4.37 3.83 0.70
CA ALA A 124 4.20 2.43 0.34
C ALA A 124 4.78 2.12 -1.05
N THR A 125 4.53 2.99 -2.02
CA THR A 125 5.05 2.89 -3.40
C THR A 125 6.57 3.00 -3.43
N LEU A 126 7.16 3.98 -2.75
CA LEU A 126 8.61 4.13 -2.66
C LEU A 126 9.27 2.88 -2.06
N LEU A 127 8.67 2.30 -1.02
CA LEU A 127 9.15 1.06 -0.42
C LEU A 127 8.99 -0.15 -1.35
N THR A 128 7.93 -0.21 -2.16
CA THR A 128 7.79 -1.21 -3.22
C THR A 128 8.92 -1.08 -4.25
N LEU A 129 9.18 0.14 -4.74
CA LEU A 129 10.25 0.42 -5.70
C LEU A 129 11.61 0.05 -5.13
N LEU A 130 11.91 0.42 -3.88
CA LEU A 130 13.15 0.03 -3.20
C LEU A 130 13.29 -1.49 -3.09
N SER A 131 12.21 -2.20 -2.76
CA SER A 131 12.20 -3.67 -2.70
C SER A 131 12.54 -4.29 -4.05
N VAL A 132 11.92 -3.80 -5.13
CA VAL A 132 12.18 -4.23 -6.51
C VAL A 132 13.61 -3.90 -6.92
N CYS A 133 14.10 -2.69 -6.65
CA CYS A 133 15.48 -2.28 -6.94
C CYS A 133 16.49 -3.18 -6.21
N PHE A 134 16.25 -3.52 -4.93
CA PHE A 134 17.13 -4.43 -4.20
C PHE A 134 17.10 -5.86 -4.77
N ALA A 135 15.93 -6.35 -5.19
CA ALA A 135 15.82 -7.64 -5.88
C ALA A 135 16.42 -7.63 -7.29
N TRP A 136 16.47 -6.50 -7.99
CA TRP A 136 17.12 -6.43 -9.29
C TRP A 136 18.64 -6.36 -9.18
N ARG A 137 19.16 -5.67 -8.16
CA ARG A 137 20.60 -5.57 -7.92
C ARG A 137 21.22 -6.87 -7.41
N ARG A 138 20.42 -7.85 -7.00
CA ARG A 138 20.90 -9.12 -6.42
C ARG A 138 20.22 -10.28 -7.14
N PRO A 139 20.92 -11.34 -7.55
CA PRO A 139 20.31 -12.50 -8.22
C PRO A 139 19.54 -13.39 -7.23
N VAL A 140 18.58 -12.81 -6.50
CA VAL A 140 17.76 -13.49 -5.49
C VAL A 140 16.35 -13.66 -6.06
N LYS A 141 15.88 -14.90 -6.10
CA LYS A 141 14.50 -15.22 -6.40
C LYS A 141 13.64 -15.00 -5.15
N VAL A 142 12.50 -14.36 -5.30
CA VAL A 142 11.60 -13.96 -4.22
C VAL A 142 10.33 -14.80 -4.26
N TRP A 143 10.01 -15.41 -3.12
CA TRP A 143 8.78 -16.15 -2.90
C TRP A 143 7.99 -15.50 -1.76
N ILE A 144 6.78 -15.02 -2.05
CA ILE A 144 5.87 -14.46 -1.04
C ILE A 144 4.67 -15.39 -0.92
N SER A 145 4.49 -16.02 0.24
CA SER A 145 3.33 -16.87 0.51
C SER A 145 2.86 -16.75 1.96
N ARG A 146 1.68 -17.33 2.23
CA ARG A 146 1.16 -17.48 3.60
C ARG A 146 1.96 -18.51 4.40
N SER A 147 2.49 -19.56 3.76
CA SER A 147 3.29 -20.60 4.41
C SER A 147 4.52 -20.04 5.14
N VAL A 148 5.18 -19.00 4.61
CA VAL A 148 6.31 -18.35 5.32
C VAL A 148 5.86 -17.74 6.65
N SER A 149 4.66 -17.16 6.71
CA SER A 149 4.11 -16.63 7.96
C SER A 149 3.71 -17.75 8.93
N GLU A 150 3.30 -18.91 8.42
CA GLU A 150 3.00 -20.11 9.23
C GLU A 150 4.30 -20.70 9.78
N SER A 151 5.34 -20.89 8.96
CA SER A 151 6.66 -21.35 9.41
C SER A 151 7.27 -20.42 10.45
N ARG A 152 7.10 -19.10 10.32
CA ARG A 152 7.47 -18.13 11.37
C ARG A 152 6.77 -18.43 12.70
N ARG A 153 5.46 -18.77 12.68
CA ARG A 153 4.70 -19.06 13.90
C ARG A 153 5.20 -20.34 14.57
N LEU A 154 5.58 -21.33 13.78
CA LEU A 154 6.18 -22.58 14.24
C LEU A 154 7.68 -22.47 14.52
N ASN A 155 8.29 -21.30 14.24
CA ASN A 155 9.74 -21.06 14.30
C ASN A 155 10.58 -22.08 13.50
N GLU A 156 10.03 -22.57 12.41
CA GLU A 156 10.68 -23.54 11.53
C GLU A 156 11.49 -22.83 10.44
N TRP A 157 12.71 -23.31 10.22
CA TRP A 157 13.57 -22.88 9.12
C TRP A 157 14.16 -24.11 8.43
N PRO A 158 14.19 -24.16 7.08
CA PRO A 158 13.62 -23.20 6.12
C PRO A 158 12.08 -23.21 6.12
N PRO A 159 11.42 -22.18 5.54
CA PRO A 159 9.97 -22.19 5.36
C PRO A 159 9.53 -23.43 4.57
N ARG A 160 8.70 -24.28 5.19
CA ARG A 160 8.19 -25.48 4.53
C ARG A 160 6.98 -25.13 3.65
N PRO A 161 6.83 -25.76 2.47
CA PRO A 161 5.56 -25.72 1.76
C PRO A 161 4.46 -26.24 2.70
N ALA A 162 3.29 -25.59 2.74
CA ALA A 162 2.19 -26.15 3.52
C ALA A 162 1.85 -27.55 2.97
N PRO A 163 1.64 -28.58 3.82
CA PRO A 163 1.34 -29.95 3.38
C PRO A 163 -0.06 -30.10 2.74
N ARG A 164 -0.65 -29.02 2.24
CA ARG A 164 -2.01 -28.99 1.72
C ARG A 164 -2.06 -29.60 0.32
N LEU A 165 -3.22 -30.17 -0.02
CA LEU A 165 -3.54 -30.73 -1.34
C LEU A 165 -3.42 -29.72 -2.50
N ARG A 166 -3.28 -28.41 -2.23
CA ARG A 166 -3.13 -27.37 -3.25
C ARG A 166 -1.77 -26.67 -3.11
N PRO A 167 -1.00 -26.53 -4.20
CA PRO A 167 0.24 -25.77 -4.17
C PRO A 167 -0.05 -24.32 -3.79
N ASP A 168 0.67 -23.80 -2.79
CA ASP A 168 0.57 -22.40 -2.40
C ASP A 168 1.04 -21.51 -3.56
N PRO A 169 0.19 -20.64 -4.12
CA PRO A 169 0.61 -19.77 -5.21
C PRO A 169 1.59 -18.71 -4.69
N ASN A 170 2.55 -18.30 -5.53
CA ASN A 170 3.37 -17.13 -5.25
C ASN A 170 2.50 -15.87 -5.30
N LEU A 171 2.23 -15.29 -4.13
CA LEU A 171 1.39 -14.10 -4.00
C LEU A 171 2.07 -12.83 -4.52
N LEU A 172 3.34 -12.90 -4.94
CA LEU A 172 4.07 -11.77 -5.51
C LEU A 172 3.34 -11.15 -6.71
N ASN A 173 2.79 -11.97 -7.63
CA ASN A 173 2.07 -11.43 -8.79
C ASN A 173 0.80 -10.68 -8.36
N CYS A 174 -0.02 -11.30 -7.50
CA CYS A 174 -1.23 -10.66 -6.94
C CYS A 174 -0.89 -9.37 -6.19
N TRP A 175 0.22 -9.36 -5.46
CA TRP A 175 0.71 -8.18 -4.75
C TRP A 175 1.18 -7.08 -5.70
N MET A 176 1.94 -7.42 -6.75
CA MET A 176 2.37 -6.44 -7.75
C MET A 176 1.18 -5.82 -8.49
N VAL A 177 0.22 -6.65 -8.90
CA VAL A 177 -1.01 -6.18 -9.55
C VAL A 177 -1.82 -5.28 -8.61
N SER A 178 -1.98 -5.65 -7.34
CA SER A 178 -2.71 -4.81 -6.38
C SER A 178 -1.99 -3.50 -6.04
N SER A 179 -0.66 -3.50 -5.90
CA SER A 179 0.11 -2.26 -5.72
C SER A 179 0.01 -1.34 -6.94
N GLY A 180 0.05 -1.91 -8.14
CA GLY A 180 -0.14 -1.17 -9.38
C GLY A 180 -1.55 -0.61 -9.52
N ALA A 181 -2.58 -1.41 -9.23
CA ALA A 181 -3.96 -0.94 -9.22
C ALA A 181 -4.16 0.19 -8.19
N GLY A 182 -3.55 0.08 -7.01
CA GLY A 182 -3.58 1.15 -6.00
C GLY A 182 -2.93 2.45 -6.49
N LEU A 183 -1.76 2.36 -7.15
CA LEU A 183 -1.10 3.52 -7.75
C LEU A 183 -1.95 4.13 -8.87
N PHE A 184 -2.57 3.30 -9.71
CA PHE A 184 -3.48 3.76 -10.75
C PHE A 184 -4.66 4.55 -10.17
N VAL A 185 -5.33 4.01 -9.13
CA VAL A 185 -6.44 4.69 -8.46
C VAL A 185 -5.99 6.02 -7.87
N LEU A 186 -4.82 6.07 -7.23
CA LEU A 186 -4.26 7.30 -6.69
C LEU A 186 -4.04 8.35 -7.79
N LEU A 187 -3.37 7.98 -8.88
CA LEU A 187 -3.10 8.87 -10.00
C LEU A 187 -4.38 9.31 -10.70
N PHE A 188 -5.37 8.43 -10.78
CA PHE A 188 -6.68 8.76 -11.32
C PHE A 188 -7.41 9.81 -10.47
N ILE A 189 -7.41 9.66 -9.14
CA ILE A 189 -8.01 10.66 -8.23
C ILE A 189 -7.32 12.02 -8.38
N ILE A 190 -5.99 12.05 -8.38
CA ILE A 190 -5.20 13.28 -8.59
C ILE A 190 -5.52 13.88 -9.96
N GLY A 191 -5.62 13.03 -10.98
CA GLY A 191 -5.94 13.42 -12.34
C GLY A 191 -7.32 14.06 -12.48
N VAL A 192 -8.34 13.46 -11.87
CA VAL A 192 -9.71 14.01 -11.85
C VAL A 192 -9.74 15.34 -11.11
N ALA A 193 -9.05 15.45 -9.96
CA ALA A 193 -8.97 16.71 -9.22
C ALA A 193 -8.29 17.82 -10.03
N ALA A 194 -7.17 17.52 -10.69
CA ALA A 194 -6.46 18.46 -11.55
C ALA A 194 -7.32 18.88 -12.75
N LEU A 195 -8.07 17.94 -13.34
CA LEU A 195 -9.00 18.21 -14.43
C LEU A 195 -10.13 19.14 -14.00
N MET A 196 -10.76 18.89 -12.84
CA MET A 196 -11.80 19.77 -12.30
C MET A 196 -11.27 21.19 -12.03
N ALA A 197 -10.10 21.30 -11.39
CA ALA A 197 -9.45 22.58 -11.13
C ALA A 197 -9.13 23.35 -12.44
N SER A 198 -8.75 22.63 -13.49
CA SER A 198 -8.46 23.22 -14.81
C SER A 198 -9.73 23.76 -15.46
N PHE A 199 -10.88 23.09 -15.32
CA PHE A 199 -12.17 23.59 -15.81
C PHE A 199 -12.66 24.80 -15.02
N ASP A 200 -12.43 24.84 -13.71
CA ASP A 200 -12.77 26.01 -12.89
C ASP A 200 -11.90 27.22 -13.24
N ALA A 201 -10.59 27.02 -13.46
CA ALA A 201 -9.69 28.06 -13.93
C ALA A 201 -10.04 28.55 -15.34
N ALA A 202 -10.65 27.70 -16.17
CA ALA A 202 -11.10 28.04 -17.51
C ALA A 202 -12.42 28.82 -17.55
N LYS A 203 -13.04 29.18 -16.42
CA LYS A 203 -14.20 30.09 -16.43
C LYS A 203 -13.73 31.49 -16.89
N PRO A 204 -14.41 32.13 -17.86
CA PRO A 204 -13.93 33.36 -18.50
C PRO A 204 -13.88 34.54 -17.51
N LEU A 205 -12.69 34.85 -17.00
CA LEU A 205 -12.39 36.00 -16.12
C LEU A 205 -12.15 37.31 -16.90
N GLY A 206 -12.82 37.49 -18.04
CA GLY A 206 -12.73 38.71 -18.86
C GLY A 206 -11.84 38.60 -20.11
N PRO A 207 -11.70 39.69 -20.88
CA PRO A 207 -11.23 39.69 -22.27
C PRO A 207 -9.70 39.53 -22.48
N ALA A 208 -8.94 39.09 -21.47
CA ALA A 208 -7.49 38.97 -21.59
C ALA A 208 -6.95 37.74 -20.86
N GLY A 209 -6.66 36.67 -21.60
CA GLY A 209 -5.97 35.50 -21.05
C GLY A 209 -5.56 34.50 -22.13
N ASN A 210 -4.44 34.75 -22.80
CA ASN A 210 -3.90 33.92 -23.89
C ASN A 210 -3.50 32.48 -23.48
N ASN A 211 -3.65 32.11 -22.20
CA ASN A 211 -3.13 30.85 -21.65
C ASN A 211 -4.21 29.85 -21.20
N GLN A 212 -5.50 30.15 -21.38
CA GLN A 212 -6.62 29.31 -20.92
C GLN A 212 -6.58 27.87 -21.48
N TRP A 213 -6.11 27.71 -22.72
CA TRP A 213 -5.98 26.39 -23.36
C TRP A 213 -4.87 25.54 -22.74
N ALA A 214 -3.83 26.15 -22.17
CA ALA A 214 -2.72 25.42 -21.56
C ALA A 214 -3.18 24.68 -20.30
N ASP A 215 -4.04 25.30 -19.48
CA ASP A 215 -4.56 24.70 -18.25
C ASP A 215 -5.47 23.51 -18.57
N VAL A 216 -6.36 23.64 -19.56
CA VAL A 216 -7.23 22.54 -20.00
C VAL A 216 -6.39 21.38 -20.55
N VAL A 217 -5.39 21.66 -21.39
CA VAL A 217 -4.49 20.64 -21.94
C VAL A 217 -3.72 19.94 -20.82
N PHE A 218 -3.21 20.69 -19.84
CA PHE A 218 -2.56 20.12 -18.66
C PHE A 218 -3.50 19.20 -17.88
N GLY A 219 -4.72 19.66 -17.60
CA GLY A 219 -5.76 18.87 -16.92
C GLY A 219 -6.09 17.58 -17.65
N VAL A 220 -6.16 17.59 -18.98
CA VAL A 220 -6.40 16.37 -19.79
C VAL A 220 -5.21 15.43 -19.76
N ILE A 221 -3.98 15.94 -19.89
CA ILE A 221 -2.75 15.13 -19.84
C ILE A 221 -2.63 14.42 -18.49
N VAL A 222 -2.77 15.17 -17.39
CA VAL A 222 -2.68 14.63 -16.03
C VAL A 222 -3.89 13.77 -15.69
N GLY A 223 -5.09 14.17 -16.12
CA GLY A 223 -6.35 13.51 -15.84
C GLY A 223 -6.55 12.16 -16.53
N VAL A 224 -6.08 12.05 -17.78
CA VAL A 224 -6.42 10.90 -18.64
C VAL A 224 -5.17 10.11 -19.02
N PHE A 225 -4.14 10.77 -19.55
CA PHE A 225 -2.99 10.08 -20.11
C PHE A 225 -2.06 9.52 -19.04
N VAL A 226 -1.86 10.22 -17.92
CA VAL A 226 -1.02 9.73 -16.81
C VAL A 226 -1.56 8.44 -16.19
N PRO A 227 -2.86 8.33 -15.81
CA PRO A 227 -3.40 7.07 -15.29
C PRO A 227 -3.30 5.93 -16.31
N ILE A 228 -3.67 6.15 -17.57
CA ILE A 228 -3.62 5.11 -18.61
C ILE A 228 -2.17 4.64 -18.84
N GLY A 229 -1.24 5.59 -18.99
CA GLY A 229 0.18 5.29 -19.14
C GLY A 229 0.73 4.53 -17.94
N SER A 230 0.36 4.92 -16.72
CA SER A 230 0.77 4.22 -15.51
C SER A 230 0.24 2.78 -15.46
N ALA A 231 -1.03 2.54 -15.81
CA ALA A 231 -1.61 1.21 -15.85
C ALA A 231 -0.87 0.31 -16.86
N PHE A 232 -0.58 0.85 -18.05
CA PHE A 232 0.19 0.13 -19.06
C PHE A 232 1.61 -0.20 -18.57
N LEU A 233 2.32 0.78 -17.99
CA LEU A 233 3.64 0.57 -17.42
C LEU A 233 3.61 -0.48 -16.31
N ILE A 234 2.62 -0.43 -15.41
CA ILE A 234 2.43 -1.41 -14.34
C ILE A 234 2.26 -2.82 -14.88
N LEU A 235 1.44 -3.02 -15.91
CA LEU A 235 1.19 -4.35 -16.48
C LEU A 235 2.44 -4.89 -17.19
N VAL A 236 3.10 -4.07 -18.01
CA VAL A 236 4.29 -4.47 -18.77
C VAL A 236 5.49 -4.68 -17.85
N PHE A 237 5.86 -3.67 -17.05
CA PHE A 237 6.96 -3.78 -16.10
C PHE A 237 6.65 -4.80 -15.01
N GLY A 238 5.40 -4.95 -14.59
CA GLY A 238 4.98 -5.95 -13.62
C GLY A 238 5.30 -7.37 -14.11
N GLY A 239 4.90 -7.70 -15.34
CA GLY A 239 5.18 -8.99 -15.95
C GLY A 239 6.68 -9.24 -16.15
N MET A 240 7.43 -8.25 -16.63
CA MET A 240 8.89 -8.36 -16.81
C MET A 240 9.61 -8.55 -15.47
N THR A 241 9.22 -7.77 -14.46
CA THR A 241 9.79 -7.83 -13.12
C THR A 241 9.51 -9.19 -12.51
N PHE A 242 8.26 -9.68 -12.56
CA PHE A 242 7.88 -10.98 -12.03
C PHE A 242 8.68 -12.12 -12.66
N LYS A 243 8.83 -12.16 -13.99
CA LYS A 243 9.67 -13.17 -14.66
C LYS A 243 11.11 -13.17 -14.17
N ARG A 244 11.66 -11.98 -13.87
CA ARG A 244 13.04 -11.84 -13.41
C ARG A 244 13.22 -12.22 -11.95
N ILE A 245 12.39 -11.69 -11.04
CA ILE A 245 12.59 -11.81 -9.59
C ILE A 245 11.74 -12.89 -8.93
N GLY A 246 10.61 -13.28 -9.53
CA GLY A 246 9.71 -14.26 -8.96
C GLY A 246 10.33 -15.66 -8.98
N ALA A 247 10.28 -16.33 -7.83
CA ALA A 247 10.53 -17.76 -7.73
C ALA A 247 9.29 -18.54 -8.22
N GLY A 248 9.51 -19.60 -9.01
CA GLY A 248 8.46 -20.54 -9.43
C GLY A 248 8.05 -21.51 -8.33
N SER A 249 8.94 -21.75 -7.36
CA SER A 249 8.73 -22.64 -6.22
C SER A 249 9.43 -22.12 -4.95
N PRO A 250 9.02 -22.55 -3.74
CA PRO A 250 9.72 -22.19 -2.51
C PRO A 250 11.19 -22.63 -2.51
N THR A 251 11.50 -23.77 -3.12
CA THR A 251 12.86 -24.35 -3.18
C THR A 251 13.81 -23.56 -4.07
N GLU A 252 13.31 -22.82 -5.07
CA GLU A 252 14.11 -21.85 -5.83
C GLU A 252 14.54 -20.65 -4.97
N CYS A 253 13.72 -20.25 -4.00
CA CYS A 253 14.05 -19.17 -3.06
C CYS A 253 14.93 -19.68 -1.90
N TRP A 254 14.61 -20.87 -1.37
CA TRP A 254 15.31 -21.53 -0.27
C TRP A 254 15.71 -22.96 -0.65
N PRO A 255 16.88 -23.16 -1.27
CA PRO A 255 17.35 -24.49 -1.70
C PRO A 255 17.53 -25.42 -0.49
N ALA A 256 17.02 -26.65 -0.58
CA ALA A 256 17.12 -27.64 0.52
C ALA A 256 18.57 -28.08 0.80
N ASN A 257 19.41 -28.03 -0.24
CA ASN A 257 20.80 -28.48 -0.21
C ASN A 257 21.77 -27.29 -0.27
N GLU A 258 21.38 -26.11 0.19
CA GLU A 258 22.34 -25.01 0.35
C GLU A 258 23.40 -25.54 1.34
N PRO A 259 24.63 -25.87 0.88
CA PRO A 259 25.63 -26.39 1.79
C PRO A 259 25.72 -25.34 2.88
N THR A 260 25.49 -25.75 4.13
CA THR A 260 25.87 -24.92 5.28
C THR A 260 27.31 -24.62 5.01
N THR A 261 27.54 -23.44 4.46
CA THR A 261 28.88 -22.97 4.14
C THR A 261 29.44 -22.91 5.53
N GLU A 262 30.18 -23.95 5.89
CA GLU A 262 31.00 -23.97 7.08
C GLU A 262 31.72 -22.65 6.94
N LEU A 263 31.30 -21.70 7.77
CA LEU A 263 31.89 -20.39 7.84
C LEU A 263 33.31 -20.71 8.22
N GLY A 264 34.15 -20.82 7.19
CA GLY A 264 35.55 -21.07 7.32
C GLY A 264 36.02 -20.08 8.36
N SER A 265 36.51 -20.62 9.47
CA SER A 265 37.46 -19.97 10.34
C SER A 265 38.56 -19.45 9.44
N SER A 266 38.37 -18.22 8.99
CA SER A 266 39.42 -17.43 8.39
C SER A 266 39.87 -16.59 9.56
N ASP A 267 40.90 -17.12 10.23
CA ASP A 267 41.67 -16.45 11.29
C ASP A 267 42.06 -15.01 10.88
#